data_AF-A0A934NNT5-F1
#
_entry.id   AF-A0A934NNT5-F1
#
_cell.length_a   1.000
_cell.length_b   1.000
_cell.length_c   1.000
_cell.angle_alpha   90.00
_cell.angle_beta   90.00
_cell.angle_gamma   90.00
#
_symmetry.space_group_name_H-M   'P 1'
#
loop_
_entity.id
_entity.type
_entity.pdbx_description
1 polymer ?
#
loop_
_entity_poly.entity_id
_entity_poly.type
_entity_poly.pdbx_seq_one_letter_code
_entity_poly.pdbx_strand_id
1 'polypeptide(L)'
;MAMDLAAVRGVVEAMMRSADTVAHASRGIGSCSLGSEATGRNYRPEGAALFAGYERLQRAIDGWSVAIAAAARGVEETVDSYESMDSSTSTELGGLHP
;
A
#
# COMPACT_ATOMS: atom_id res chain seq x y z
N MET A 1 -25.30 -5.16 13.36
CA MET A 1 -24.18 -4.19 13.48
C MET A 1 -23.90 -3.71 12.07
N ALA A 2 -24.26 -2.48 11.73
CA ALA A 2 -23.99 -1.92 10.40
C ALA A 2 -22.51 -1.53 10.33
N MET A 3 -21.82 -1.96 9.28
CA MET A 3 -20.44 -1.59 9.01
C MET A 3 -20.41 -0.13 8.56
N ASP A 4 -19.61 0.72 9.21
CA ASP A 4 -19.43 2.11 8.79
C ASP A 4 -18.52 2.16 7.56
N LEU A 5 -19.15 2.14 6.38
CA LEU A 5 -18.46 2.13 5.09
C LEU A 5 -17.60 3.38 4.88
N ALA A 6 -17.99 4.52 5.46
CA ALA A 6 -17.20 5.75 5.38
C ALA A 6 -15.91 5.64 6.19
N ALA A 7 -15.97 5.06 7.39
CA ALA A 7 -14.78 4.76 8.18
C ALA A 7 -13.86 3.76 7.47
N VAL A 8 -14.42 2.73 6.83
CA VAL A 8 -13.65 1.73 6.06
C VAL A 8 -12.93 2.37 4.87
N ARG A 9 -13.62 3.21 4.08
CA ARG A 9 -13.01 3.96 2.96
C ARG A 9 -11.88 4.87 3.48
N GLY A 10 -12.05 5.53 4.63
CA GLY A 10 -11.00 6.34 5.24
C GLY A 10 -9.74 5.56 5.64
N VAL A 11 -9.90 4.32 6.13
CA VAL A 11 -8.77 3.43 6.44
C VAL A 11 -8.04 3.02 5.15
N VAL A 12 -8.78 2.67 4.09
CA VAL A 12 -8.20 2.31 2.79
C VAL A 12 -7.36 3.45 2.22
N GLU A 13 -7.87 4.68 2.23
CA GLU A 13 -7.11 5.86 1.80
C GLU A 13 -5.84 6.08 2.62
N ALA A 14 -5.91 5.90 3.94
CA ALA A 14 -4.75 6.03 4.82
C ALA A 14 -3.67 4.97 4.50
N MET A 15 -4.08 3.74 4.21
CA MET A 15 -3.18 2.66 3.81
C MET A 15 -2.49 2.98 2.47
N MET A 16 -3.23 3.48 1.48
CA MET A 16 -2.67 3.89 0.19
C MET A 16 -1.67 5.05 0.34
N ARG A 17 -2.00 6.08 1.13
CA ARG A 17 -1.07 7.20 1.41
C ARG A 17 0.20 6.72 2.11
N SER A 18 0.08 5.78 3.04
CA SER A 18 1.24 5.19 3.72
C SER A 18 2.11 4.40 2.75
N ALA A 19 1.51 3.60 1.87
CA ALA A 19 2.23 2.86 0.84
C ALA A 19 3.01 3.78 -0.10
N ASP A 20 2.40 4.89 -0.53
CA ASP A 20 3.03 5.85 -1.44
C ASP A 20 4.17 6.63 -0.77
N THR A 21 4.00 7.03 0.50
CA THR A 21 5.04 7.69 1.30
C THR A 21 6.28 6.80 1.44
N VAL A 22 6.08 5.51 1.75
CA VAL A 22 7.17 4.56 1.94
C VAL A 22 7.85 4.22 0.60
N ALA A 23 7.09 4.11 -0.49
CA ALA A 23 7.64 3.93 -1.85
C ALA A 23 8.38 5.18 -2.38
N HIS A 24 8.01 6.37 -1.92
CA HIS A 24 8.76 7.59 -2.23
C HIS A 24 10.08 7.62 -1.46
N ALA A 25 10.06 7.26 -0.18
CA ALA A 25 11.26 7.17 0.65
C ALA A 25 12.24 6.10 0.11
N SER A 26 11.76 4.97 -0.39
CA SER A 26 12.61 3.91 -0.96
C SER A 26 13.36 4.36 -2.22
N ARG A 27 12.75 5.22 -3.05
CA ARG A 27 13.42 5.79 -4.23
C ARG A 27 14.63 6.67 -3.87
N GLY A 28 14.60 7.32 -2.70
CA GLY A 28 15.73 8.09 -2.17
C GLY A 28 16.88 7.24 -1.64
N ILE A 29 16.63 5.98 -1.30
CA ILE A 29 17.66 5.04 -0.86
C ILE A 29 18.55 4.63 -2.05
N GLY A 30 17.94 4.37 -3.22
CA GLY A 30 18.68 3.98 -4.43
C GLY A 30 19.57 5.09 -5.00
N SER A 31 19.31 6.36 -4.67
CA SER A 31 20.14 7.50 -5.09
C SER A 31 21.30 7.82 -4.13
N CYS A 32 21.34 7.19 -2.95
CA CYS A 32 22.47 7.32 -2.06
C CYS A 32 23.67 6.58 -2.66
N SER A 33 24.74 7.32 -2.98
CA SER A 33 26.00 6.81 -3.55
C SER A 33 26.80 5.98 -2.53
N LEU A 34 26.26 4.84 -2.09
CA LEU A 34 26.86 3.95 -1.09
C LEU A 34 27.57 2.76 -1.73
N GLY A 35 27.77 2.79 -3.05
CA GLY A 35 28.41 1.72 -3.81
C GLY A 35 29.90 1.57 -3.50
N SER A 36 30.48 0.45 -3.95
CA SER A 36 31.89 0.07 -3.79
C SER A 36 32.93 1.08 -4.33
N GLU A 37 32.46 2.11 -5.03
CA GLU A 37 33.23 3.25 -5.54
C GLU A 37 33.28 4.42 -4.54
N ALA A 38 32.27 4.56 -3.68
CA ALA A 38 32.19 5.59 -2.64
C ALA A 38 32.89 5.16 -1.34
N THR A 39 32.92 3.87 -1.05
CA THR A 39 33.76 3.34 0.04
C THR A 39 35.18 3.12 -0.48
N GLY A 40 36.15 3.83 0.12
CA GLY A 40 37.57 3.66 -0.21
C GLY A 40 38.02 2.20 -0.14
N ARG A 41 39.18 1.88 -0.73
CA ARG A 41 39.67 0.52 -0.99
C ARG A 41 39.60 -0.47 0.20
N ASN A 42 39.63 0.05 1.44
CA ASN A 42 39.59 -0.72 2.68
C ASN A 42 38.18 -1.09 3.17
N TYR A 43 37.12 -0.43 2.67
CA TYR A 43 35.73 -0.62 3.11
C TYR A 43 34.80 -1.08 1.98
N ARG A 44 35.40 -1.60 0.91
CA ARG A 44 34.71 -2.07 -0.28
C ARG A 44 33.72 -3.22 0.02
N PRO A 45 34.07 -4.25 0.82
CA PRO A 45 33.12 -5.32 1.13
C PRO A 45 31.98 -4.85 2.04
N GLU A 46 32.22 -3.95 2.99
CA GLU A 46 31.20 -3.36 3.86
C GLU A 46 30.23 -2.48 3.06
N GLY A 47 30.75 -1.67 2.12
CA GLY A 47 29.93 -0.87 1.22
C GLY A 47 29.05 -1.74 0.31
N ALA A 48 29.58 -2.85 -0.23
CA ALA A 48 28.80 -3.80 -1.01
C ALA A 48 27.70 -4.49 -0.18
N ALA A 49 28.02 -4.89 1.06
CA ALA A 49 27.03 -5.48 1.97
C ALA A 49 25.92 -4.49 2.35
N LEU A 50 26.27 -3.23 2.60
CA LEU A 50 25.32 -2.15 2.88
C LEU A 50 24.40 -1.90 1.68
N PHE A 51 24.97 -1.80 0.48
CA PHE A 51 24.20 -1.62 -0.76
C PHE A 51 23.23 -2.80 -1.00
N ALA A 52 23.71 -4.04 -0.85
CA ALA A 52 22.85 -5.22 -0.96
C ALA A 52 21.72 -5.25 0.10
N GLY A 53 22.00 -4.76 1.31
CA GLY A 53 21.00 -4.57 2.36
C GLY A 53 19.92 -3.56 1.96
N TYR A 54 20.32 -2.41 1.42
CA TYR A 54 19.41 -1.40 0.91
C TYR A 54 18.56 -1.88 -0.27
N GLU A 55 19.14 -2.63 -1.21
CA GLU A 55 18.36 -3.25 -2.29
C GLU A 55 17.31 -4.22 -1.76
N ARG A 56 17.66 -5.04 -0.75
CA ARG A 56 16.69 -5.96 -0.12
C ARG A 56 15.57 -5.20 0.58
N LEU A 57 15.92 -4.12 1.28
CA LEU A 57 14.92 -3.25 1.93
C LEU A 57 14.00 -2.60 0.90
N GLN A 58 14.54 -2.09 -0.21
CA GLN A 58 13.74 -1.53 -1.29
C GLN A 58 12.77 -2.56 -1.85
N ARG A 59 13.22 -3.78 -2.18
CA ARG A 59 12.34 -4.86 -2.66
C ARG A 59 11.26 -5.23 -1.64
N ALA A 60 11.60 -5.26 -0.34
CA ALA A 60 10.63 -5.55 0.71
C ALA A 60 9.57 -4.45 0.84
N ILE A 61 9.98 -3.18 0.74
CA ILE A 61 9.09 -2.02 0.72
C ILE A 61 8.16 -2.08 -0.49
N ASP A 62 8.69 -2.35 -1.68
CA ASP A 62 7.90 -2.43 -2.91
C ASP A 62 6.87 -3.57 -2.81
N GLY A 63 7.27 -4.74 -2.30
CA GLY A 63 6.38 -5.87 -2.05
C GLY A 63 5.28 -5.55 -1.04
N TRP A 64 5.61 -4.86 0.06
CA TRP A 64 4.63 -4.41 1.05
C TRP A 64 3.63 -3.41 0.46
N SER A 65 4.11 -2.43 -0.31
CA SER A 65 3.27 -1.44 -0.98
C SER A 65 2.26 -2.10 -1.93
N VAL A 66 2.72 -3.06 -2.75
CA VAL A 66 1.85 -3.84 -3.64
C VAL A 66 0.80 -4.64 -2.86
N ALA A 67 1.21 -5.30 -1.77
CA ALA A 67 0.30 -6.08 -0.94
C ALA A 67 -0.78 -5.20 -0.28
N ILE A 68 -0.40 -4.03 0.23
CA ILE A 68 -1.35 -3.07 0.79
C ILE A 68 -2.32 -2.54 -0.27
N ALA A 69 -1.83 -2.19 -1.46
CA ALA A 69 -2.70 -1.72 -2.54
C ALA A 69 -3.70 -2.81 -2.98
N ALA A 70 -3.27 -4.07 -3.01
CA ALA A 70 -4.16 -5.20 -3.31
C ALA A 70 -5.23 -5.40 -2.22
N ALA A 71 -4.84 -5.32 -0.93
CA ALA A 71 -5.77 -5.42 0.19
C ALA A 71 -6.79 -4.27 0.18
N ALA A 72 -6.33 -3.04 -0.07
CA ALA A 72 -7.16 -1.86 -0.23
C ALA A 72 -8.24 -2.06 -1.31
N ARG A 73 -7.85 -2.54 -2.50
CA ARG A 73 -8.80 -2.83 -3.58
C ARG A 73 -9.83 -3.90 -3.21
N GLY A 74 -9.40 -4.98 -2.57
CA GLY A 74 -10.33 -6.03 -2.14
C GLY A 74 -11.36 -5.53 -1.11
N VAL A 75 -10.95 -4.62 -0.22
CA VAL A 75 -11.87 -3.95 0.72
C VAL A 75 -12.83 -3.03 -0.03
N GLU A 76 -12.35 -2.25 -0.99
CA GLU A 76 -13.19 -1.36 -1.81
C GLU A 76 -14.23 -2.14 -2.63
N GLU A 77 -13.83 -3.21 -3.31
CA GLU A 77 -14.74 -4.12 -4.03
C GLU A 77 -15.82 -4.71 -3.11
N THR A 78 -15.43 -5.04 -1.88
CA THR A 78 -16.37 -5.55 -0.86
C THR A 78 -17.36 -4.48 -0.44
N VAL A 79 -16.90 -3.25 -0.21
CA VAL A 79 -17.75 -2.09 0.14
C VAL A 79 -18.73 -1.79 -0.99
N ASP A 80 -18.27 -1.74 -2.24
CA ASP A 80 -19.12 -1.50 -3.40
C ASP A 80 -20.18 -2.59 -3.58
N SER A 81 -19.83 -3.85 -3.28
CA SER A 81 -20.80 -4.95 -3.25
C SER A 81 -21.87 -4.75 -2.18
N TYR A 82 -21.50 -4.29 -0.98
CA TYR A 82 -22.46 -3.97 0.08
C TYR A 82 -23.39 -2.81 -0.30
N GLU A 83 -22.87 -1.74 -0.89
CA GLU A 83 -23.69 -0.60 -1.36
C GLU A 83 -24.66 -1.03 -2.48
N SER A 84 -24.24 -1.91 -3.38
CA SER A 84 -25.09 -2.48 -4.44
C SER A 84 -26.23 -3.35 -3.87
N MET A 85 -25.96 -4.17 -2.86
CA MET A 85 -26.98 -4.98 -2.19
C MET A 85 -27.98 -4.11 -1.41
N ASP A 86 -27.49 -3.06 -0.72
CA ASP A 86 -28.33 -2.16 0.07
C ASP A 86 -29.26 -1.32 -0.83
N SER A 87 -28.72 -0.79 -1.94
CA SER A 87 -29.53 -0.06 -2.93
C SER A 87 -30.57 -0.96 -3.63
N SER A 88 -30.23 -2.20 -3.94
CA SER A 88 -31.18 -3.17 -4.51
C SER A 88 -32.31 -3.49 -3.53
N THR A 89 -31.98 -3.73 -2.27
CA THR A 89 -32.94 -4.03 -1.19
C THR A 89 -33.86 -2.84 -0.92
N SER A 90 -33.30 -1.62 -0.89
CA SER A 90 -34.06 -0.38 -0.75
C SER A 90 -35.04 -0.17 -1.91
N THR A 91 -34.63 -0.47 -3.15
CA THR A 91 -35.47 -0.39 -4.34
C THR A 91 -36.64 -1.39 -4.29
N GLU A 92 -36.37 -2.63 -3.89
CA GLU A 92 -37.42 -3.65 -3.73
C GLU A 92 -38.43 -3.28 -2.64
N LEU A 93 -37.98 -2.79 -1.49
CA LEU A 93 -38.85 -2.36 -0.40
C LEU A 93 -39.66 -1.10 -0.76
N GLY A 94 -39.06 -0.14 -1.47
CA GLY A 94 -39.76 1.05 -1.97
C GLY A 94 -40.79 0.75 -3.05
N GLY A 95 -40.57 -0.29 -3.86
CA GLY A 95 -41.55 -0.77 -4.85
C GLY A 95 -42.70 -1.59 -4.27
N LEU A 96 -42.54 -2.12 -3.05
CA LEU A 96 -43.57 -2.88 -2.32
C LEU A 96 -44.52 -1.98 -1.50
N HIS A 97 -44.28 -0.68 -1.46
CA HIS A 97 -45.15 0.29 -0.78
C HIS A 97 -45.71 1.31 -1.80
N PRO A 98 -46.92 1.09 -2.37
CA PRO A 98 -47.65 2.10 -3.12
C PRO A 98 -48.23 3.21 -2.22
#